data_AF-A0A926UBQ2-F1
#
_entry.id   AF-A0A926UBQ2-F1
#
_cell.length_a   1.000
_cell.length_b   1.000
_cell.length_c   1.000
_cell.angle_alpha   90.00
_cell.angle_beta   90.00
_cell.angle_gamma   90.00
#
_symmetry.space_group_name_H-M   'P 1'
#
loop_
_entity.id
_entity.type
_entity.pdbx_description
1 polymer ?
#
loop_
_entity_poly.entity_id
_entity_poly.type
_entity_poly.pdbx_seq_one_letter_code
_entity_poly.pdbx_strand_id
1 'polypeptide(L)'
;MNFDHLSPSQIRLMLWDYISRQLHLPASTKSILLVIANLTDPRSLRARIPISLIVVHGGLSQSDTNRLLVNLEANQWVSKMLVPDEAIGRPPITLYNLSEQLVRAALQASKRSSD
;
A
#
# COMPACT_ATOMS: atom_id res chain seq x y z
N MET A 1 -21.53 -0.75 -2.54
CA MET A 1 -20.77 -1.94 -2.99
C MET A 1 -20.26 -2.63 -1.75
N ASN A 2 -20.61 -3.89 -1.53
CA ASN A 2 -20.21 -4.61 -0.32
C ASN A 2 -19.20 -5.72 -0.67
N PHE A 3 -17.96 -5.57 -0.22
CA PHE A 3 -16.86 -6.50 -0.50
C PHE A 3 -16.64 -7.52 0.63
N ASP A 4 -17.57 -7.57 1.59
CA ASP A 4 -17.51 -8.42 2.80
C ASP A 4 -17.40 -9.93 2.53
N HIS A 5 -17.73 -10.37 1.31
CA HIS A 5 -17.65 -11.77 0.90
C HIS A 5 -16.26 -12.18 0.38
N LEU A 6 -15.35 -11.23 0.14
CA LEU A 6 -14.02 -11.53 -0.39
C LEU A 6 -13.08 -12.00 0.72
N SER A 7 -12.38 -13.10 0.45
CA SER A 7 -11.29 -13.56 1.31
C SER A 7 -10.09 -12.60 1.24
N PRO A 8 -9.26 -12.54 2.29
CA PRO A 8 -8.05 -11.71 2.30
C PRO A 8 -7.13 -11.95 1.09
N SER A 9 -7.01 -13.20 0.67
CA SER A 9 -6.18 -13.57 -0.48
C SER A 9 -6.76 -13.08 -1.80
N GLN A 10 -8.08 -13.10 -1.97
CA GLN A 10 -8.72 -12.52 -3.17
C GLN A 10 -8.46 -11.01 -3.25
N ILE A 11 -8.61 -10.29 -2.13
CA ILE A 11 -8.33 -8.85 -2.10
C ILE A 11 -6.86 -8.57 -2.46
N ARG A 12 -5.91 -9.34 -1.93
CA ARG A 12 -4.48 -9.22 -2.31
C ARG A 12 -4.24 -9.51 -3.79
N LEU A 13 -4.86 -10.54 -4.35
CA LEU A 13 -4.74 -10.85 -5.78
C LEU A 13 -5.32 -9.74 -6.67
N MET A 14 -6.46 -9.18 -6.29
CA MET A 14 -7.09 -8.07 -7.01
C MET A 14 -6.21 -6.80 -6.96
N LEU A 15 -5.61 -6.51 -5.80
CA LEU A 15 -4.65 -5.42 -5.65
C LEU A 15 -3.40 -5.67 -6.51
N TRP A 16 -2.87 -6.90 -6.49
CA TRP A 16 -1.71 -7.29 -7.27
C TRP A 16 -1.95 -7.11 -8.77
N ASP A 17 -3.06 -7.63 -9.28
CA ASP A 17 -3.45 -7.49 -10.69
C ASP A 17 -3.67 -6.03 -11.07
N TYR A 18 -4.43 -5.28 -10.27
CA TYR A 18 -4.68 -3.86 -10.52
C TYR A 18 -3.38 -3.03 -10.59
N ILE A 19 -2.48 -3.19 -9.62
CA ILE A 19 -1.19 -2.46 -9.57
C ILE A 19 -0.30 -2.88 -10.75
N SER A 20 -0.25 -4.17 -11.07
CA SER A 20 0.56 -4.70 -12.18
C SER A 20 0.16 -4.09 -13.52
N ARG A 21 -1.15 -3.89 -13.74
CA ARG A 21 -1.72 -3.29 -14.96
C ARG A 21 -1.50 -1.78 -15.10
N GLN A 22 -1.01 -1.08 -14.08
CA GLN A 22 -0.75 0.36 -14.16
C GLN A 22 0.50 0.65 -15.00
N LEU A 23 0.36 0.67 -16.33
CA LEU A 23 1.48 0.83 -17.26
C LEU A 23 2.27 2.14 -17.09
N HIS A 24 1.64 3.18 -16.55
CA HIS A 24 2.27 4.48 -16.30
C HIS A 24 3.16 4.51 -15.05
N LEU A 25 3.12 3.49 -14.19
CA LEU A 25 3.94 3.45 -12.98
C LEU A 25 5.31 2.82 -13.26
N PRO A 26 6.41 3.44 -12.80
CA PRO A 26 7.73 2.84 -12.82
C PRO A 26 7.77 1.49 -12.07
N ALA A 27 8.67 0.59 -12.47
CA ALA A 27 8.81 -0.72 -11.85
C ALA A 27 9.09 -0.66 -10.34
N SER A 28 9.93 0.29 -9.89
CA SER A 28 10.21 0.52 -8.47
C SER A 28 8.97 0.98 -7.70
N THR A 29 8.14 1.81 -8.32
CA THR A 29 6.88 2.28 -7.75
C THR A 29 5.88 1.13 -7.58
N LYS A 30 5.74 0.28 -8.61
CA LYS A 30 4.93 -0.95 -8.51
C LYS A 30 5.44 -1.87 -7.42
N SER A 31 6.74 -2.11 -7.35
CA SER A 31 7.35 -2.97 -6.32
C SER A 31 7.00 -2.50 -4.91
N ILE A 32 7.17 -1.21 -4.61
CA ILE A 32 6.83 -0.65 -3.30
C ILE A 32 5.34 -0.78 -3.00
N LEU A 33 4.46 -0.50 -3.97
CA LEU A 33 3.02 -0.66 -3.80
C LEU A 33 2.63 -2.11 -3.53
N LEU A 34 3.26 -3.07 -4.19
CA LEU A 34 3.02 -4.50 -4.00
C LEU A 34 3.53 -4.99 -2.64
N VAL A 35 4.69 -4.48 -2.18
CA VAL A 35 5.17 -4.72 -0.81
C VAL A 35 4.16 -4.22 0.21
N ILE A 36 3.67 -2.99 0.05
CA ILE A 36 2.67 -2.42 0.95
C ILE A 36 1.37 -3.23 0.88
N ALA A 37 0.91 -3.62 -0.32
CA ALA A 37 -0.28 -4.45 -0.49
C ALA A 37 -0.17 -5.81 0.22
N ASN A 38 1.00 -6.46 0.13
CA ASN A 38 1.24 -7.75 0.77
C ASN A 38 1.29 -7.67 2.29
N LEU A 39 1.87 -6.59 2.81
CA LEU A 39 1.91 -6.31 4.24
C LEU A 39 0.60 -5.72 4.77
N THR A 40 -0.32 -5.31 3.88
CA THR A 40 -1.64 -4.79 4.24
C THR A 40 -2.58 -5.91 4.67
N ASP A 41 -3.21 -5.74 5.85
CA ASP A 41 -4.34 -6.57 6.25
C ASP A 41 -5.51 -6.26 5.31
N PRO A 42 -5.93 -7.20 4.46
CA PRO A 42 -6.87 -6.92 3.39
C PRO A 42 -8.32 -6.75 3.90
N ARG A 43 -8.62 -7.16 5.15
CA ARG A 43 -9.97 -7.00 5.72
C ARG A 43 -10.16 -5.64 6.36
N SER A 44 -9.17 -5.19 7.12
CA SER A 44 -9.21 -3.86 7.71
C SER A 44 -8.80 -2.78 6.72
N LEU A 45 -8.12 -3.16 5.62
CA LEU A 45 -7.46 -2.25 4.67
C LEU A 45 -6.55 -1.24 5.38
N ARG A 46 -6.08 -1.65 6.56
CA ARG A 46 -5.31 -0.84 7.50
C ARG A 46 -4.17 -1.73 8.02
N ALA A 47 -3.08 -1.83 7.29
CA ALA A 47 -1.82 -2.18 7.95
C ALA A 47 -0.94 -0.96 8.04
N ARG A 48 -0.64 -0.62 9.28
CA ARG A 48 0.30 0.43 9.59
C ARG A 48 1.71 -0.11 9.39
N ILE A 49 2.23 0.00 8.18
CA ILE A 49 3.51 -0.61 7.81
C ILE A 49 4.63 0.38 8.11
N PRO A 50 5.59 0.05 9.00
CA PRO A 50 6.76 0.87 9.23
C PRO A 50 7.58 1.04 7.96
N ILE A 51 8.11 2.24 7.77
CA ILE A 51 9.01 2.52 6.63
C ILE A 51 10.20 1.55 6.57
N SER A 52 10.71 1.12 7.72
CA SER A 52 11.82 0.16 7.79
C SER A 52 11.48 -1.17 7.10
N LEU A 53 10.25 -1.68 7.25
CA LEU A 53 9.82 -2.89 6.56
C LEU A 53 9.68 -2.67 5.06
N ILE A 54 9.19 -1.50 4.64
CA ILE A 54 9.09 -1.14 3.22
C ILE A 54 10.48 -1.08 2.58
N VAL A 55 11.47 -0.52 3.28
CA VAL A 55 12.87 -0.46 2.82
C VAL A 55 13.44 -1.87 2.68
N VAL A 56 13.31 -2.70 3.71
CA VAL A 56 13.85 -4.08 3.73
C VAL A 56 13.26 -4.92 2.60
N HIS A 57 11.95 -4.88 2.40
CA HIS A 57 11.29 -5.69 1.37
C HIS A 57 11.29 -5.04 -0.02
N GLY A 58 11.43 -3.72 -0.11
CA GLY A 58 11.46 -2.98 -1.37
C GLY A 58 12.80 -3.03 -2.09
N GLY A 59 13.89 -3.39 -1.41
CA GLY A 59 15.22 -3.51 -2.00
C GLY A 59 15.81 -2.17 -2.45
N LEU A 60 15.31 -1.05 -1.92
CA LEU A 60 15.76 0.30 -2.22
C LEU A 60 16.48 0.92 -1.02
N SER A 61 17.28 1.96 -1.27
CA SER A 61 17.82 2.75 -0.17
C SER A 61 16.71 3.45 0.62
N GLN A 62 16.97 3.79 1.88
CA GLN A 62 16.01 4.54 2.68
C GLN A 62 15.67 5.91 2.06
N SER A 63 16.65 6.58 1.44
CA SER A 63 16.45 7.87 0.76
C SER A 63 15.51 7.73 -0.45
N ASP A 64 15.75 6.72 -1.30
CA ASP A 64 14.93 6.50 -2.49
C ASP A 64 13.52 6.02 -2.13
N THR A 65 13.41 5.17 -1.10
CA THR A 65 12.12 4.74 -0.55
C THR A 65 11.31 5.92 -0.04
N ASN A 66 11.94 6.84 0.71
CA ASN A 66 11.29 8.07 1.16
C ASN A 66 10.80 8.93 -0.01
N ARG A 67 11.64 9.17 -1.01
CA ARG A 67 11.27 9.96 -2.20
C ARG A 67 10.08 9.33 -2.93
N LEU A 68 10.09 8.01 -3.12
CA LEU A 68 8.99 7.29 -3.75
C LEU A 68 7.71 7.36 -2.92
N LEU A 69 7.79 7.19 -1.60
CA LEU A 69 6.62 7.25 -0.72
C LEU A 69 5.99 8.64 -0.70
N VAL A 70 6.80 9.71 -0.71
CA VAL A 70 6.30 11.09 -0.86
C VAL A 70 5.55 11.26 -2.18
N ASN A 71 6.09 10.75 -3.28
CA ASN A 71 5.42 10.82 -4.58
C ASN A 71 4.13 9.98 -4.60
N LEU A 72 4.14 8.78 -4.02
CA LEU A 72 2.97 7.91 -3.90
C LEU A 72 1.87 8.55 -3.03
N GLU A 73 2.24 9.24 -1.96
CA GLU A 73 1.33 9.99 -1.09
C GLU A 73 0.69 11.16 -1.85
N ALA A 74 1.50 11.94 -2.58
CA ALA A 74 1.01 13.06 -3.40
C ALA A 74 0.01 12.61 -4.49
N ASN A 75 0.22 11.42 -5.05
CA ASN A 75 -0.68 10.83 -6.04
C ASN A 75 -1.81 9.98 -5.41
N GLN A 76 -1.98 10.04 -4.09
CA GLN A 76 -3.03 9.32 -3.35
C GLN A 76 -3.02 7.80 -3.55
N TRP A 77 -1.85 7.18 -3.78
CA TRP A 77 -1.71 5.72 -3.81
C TRP A 77 -1.50 5.12 -2.42
N VAL A 78 -0.87 5.88 -1.53
CA VAL A 78 -0.62 5.49 -0.14
C VAL A 78 -1.06 6.60 0.82
N SER A 79 -1.29 6.26 2.08
CA SER A 79 -1.52 7.22 3.16
C SER A 79 -0.47 7.06 4.24
N LYS A 80 -0.02 8.18 4.80
CA LYS A 80 0.95 8.24 5.89
C LYS A 80 0.25 8.49 7.22
N MET A 81 0.67 7.79 8.26
CA MET A 81 0.25 8.01 9.64
C MET A 81 1.48 8.17 10.53
N LEU A 82 1.49 9.21 11.35
CA LEU A 82 2.47 9.38 12.41
C LEU A 82 1.85 8.83 13.69
N VAL A 83 2.49 7.83 14.28
CA VAL A 83 2.10 7.28 15.59
C VAL A 83 3.12 7.76 16.60
N PRO A 84 2.70 8.49 17.66
CA PRO A 84 3.60 8.85 18.74
C PRO A 84 4.11 7.56 19.39
N ASP A 85 5.43 7.45 19.54
CA ASP A 85 6.02 6.40 20.37
C ASP A 85 5.83 6.84 21.83
N GLU A 86 5.08 6.07 22.62
CA GLU A 86 4.76 6.41 24.01
C GLU A 86 6.00 6.33 24.94
N ALA A 87 7.14 5.82 24.43
CA ALA A 87 8.41 5.86 25.12
C ALA A 87 9.03 7.27 25.08
N ILE A 88 9.31 7.83 26.26
CA ILE A 88 9.94 9.15 26.45
C ILE A 88 11.20 9.27 25.58
N GLY A 89 11.24 10.30 24.72
CA GLY A 89 12.40 10.66 23.92
C GLY A 89 12.55 9.90 22.59
N ARG A 90 11.62 9.01 22.23
CA ARG A 90 11.64 8.36 20.91
C ARG A 90 10.90 9.19 19.86
N PRO A 91 11.45 9.31 18.64
CA PRO A 91 10.75 9.99 17.55
C PRO A 91 9.49 9.20 17.16
N PRO A 92 8.43 9.88 16.67
CA PRO A 92 7.21 9.22 16.22
C PRO A 92 7.51 8.24 15.08
N ILE A 93 6.81 7.10 15.10
CA ILE A 93 6.95 6.06 14.08
C ILE A 93 6.09 6.45 12.88
N THR A 94 6.73 6.49 11.70
CA THR A 94 6.01 6.71 10.44
C THR A 94 5.53 5.39 9.87
N LEU A 95 4.22 5.30 9.68
CA LEU A 95 3.52 4.13 9.18
C LEU A 95 2.82 4.47 7.85
N TYR A 96 2.79 3.53 6.91
CA TYR A 96 2.14 3.70 5.62
C TYR A 96 1.08 2.63 5.39
N ASN A 97 -0.01 3.00 4.71
CA ASN A 97 -1.04 2.09 4.20
C ASN A 97 -1.25 2.33 2.70
N LEU A 98 -1.88 1.39 2.00
CA LEU A 98 -2.53 1.72 0.72
C LEU A 98 -3.66 2.74 0.96
N SER A 99 -3.88 3.63 0.00
CA SER A 99 -5.02 4.53 0.07
C SER A 99 -6.33 3.78 -0.12
N GLU A 100 -7.39 4.26 0.53
CA GLU A 100 -8.73 3.70 0.37
C GLU A 100 -9.21 3.80 -1.09
N GLN A 101 -8.84 4.88 -1.78
CA GLN A 101 -9.18 5.08 -3.19
C GLN A 101 -8.56 4.01 -4.09
N LEU A 102 -7.28 3.70 -3.90
CA LEU A 102 -6.58 2.66 -4.64
C LEU A 102 -7.25 1.30 -4.42
N VAL A 103 -7.55 0.96 -3.17
CA VAL A 103 -8.18 -0.31 -2.85
C VAL A 103 -9.57 -0.39 -3.51
N ARG A 104 -10.40 0.64 -3.36
CA ARG A 104 -11.72 0.69 -4.00
C ARG A 104 -11.61 0.56 -5.52
N ALA A 105 -10.66 1.23 -6.15
CA ALA A 105 -10.43 1.14 -7.58
C ALA A 105 -10.05 -0.27 -8.03
N ALA A 106 -9.14 -0.94 -7.30
CA ALA A 106 -8.75 -2.32 -7.56
C ALA A 106 -9.94 -3.28 -7.45
N LEU A 107 -10.74 -3.14 -6.39
CA LEU A 107 -11.91 -3.98 -6.15
C LEU A 107 -13.00 -3.78 -7.22
N GLN A 108 -13.19 -2.55 -7.69
CA GLN A 108 -14.13 -2.24 -8.77
C GLN A 108 -13.64 -2.75 -10.13
N ALA A 109 -12.35 -2.64 -10.43
CA ALA A 109 -11.78 -3.05 -11.71
C ALA A 109 -11.95 -4.56 -11.93
N SER A 110 -11.74 -5.38 -10.90
CA SER A 110 -11.90 -6.83 -10.99
C SER A 110 -13.34 -7.28 -11.26
N LYS A 111 -14.36 -6.50 -10.86
CA LYS A 111 -15.76 -6.83 -11.17
C LYS A 111 -16.02 -6.73 -12.68
N ARG A 112 -15.45 -5.73 -13.34
CA ARG A 112 -15.65 -5.48 -14.79
C ARG A 112 -15.00 -6.53 -15.69
N SER A 113 -14.09 -7.35 -15.16
CA SER A 113 -13.46 -8.43 -15.92
C SER A 113 -14.22 -9.77 -15.80
N SER A 114 -15.33 -9.81 -15.06
CA SER A 114 -16.18 -10.99 -14.90
C SER A 114 -17.54 -10.88 -15.59
N ASP A 115 -17.84 -9.73 -16.19
CA ASP A 115 -18.95 -9.51 -17.13
C ASP A 115 -18.41 -9.63 -18.57
#